data_AF-A0A0C2WQP6-F1
#
_entry.id   AF-A0A0C2WQP6-F1
#
_cell.length_a   1.000
_cell.length_b   1.000
_cell.length_c   1.000
_cell.angle_alpha   90.00
_cell.angle_beta   90.00
_cell.angle_gamma   90.00
#
_symmetry.space_group_name_H-M   'P 1'
#
loop_
_entity.id
_entity.type
_entity.pdbx_description
1 polymer ?
#
loop_
_entity_poly.entity_id
_entity_poly.type
_entity_poly.pdbx_seq_one_letter_code
_entity_poly.pdbx_strand_id
1 'polypeptide(L)'
;MEVRPPASFPYDSKRQEADEQMRRRFRDLRQILAIPILYGISAFGTRLSFYEYDSATHVLQPEQILRSHPSILADVAPITRWDCDVLQLEGANRLRKVINQVKEMC
;
A
#
# COMPACT_ATOMS: atom_id res chain seq x y z
N MET A 1 7.41 2.21 5.43
CA MET A 1 6.04 1.90 5.91
C MET A 1 5.38 3.21 6.27
N GLU A 2 4.10 3.38 5.93
CA GLU A 2 3.30 4.55 6.28
C GLU A 2 2.12 4.09 7.14
N VAL A 3 1.88 4.75 8.28
CA VAL A 3 0.86 4.36 9.26
C VAL A 3 -0.07 5.53 9.54
N ARG A 4 -1.38 5.26 9.43
CA ARG A 4 -2.44 6.22 9.71
C ARG A 4 -3.29 5.76 10.90
N PRO A 5 -3.97 6.69 11.60
CA PRO A 5 -4.84 6.35 12.71
C PRO A 5 -5.95 5.36 12.29
N PRO A 6 -6.28 4.35 13.11
CA PRO A 6 -7.36 3.40 12.80
C PRO A 6 -8.71 4.11 12.55
N ALA A 7 -8.97 5.19 13.31
CA ALA A 7 -10.19 5.99 13.19
C ALA A 7 -10.35 6.66 11.80
N SER A 8 -9.27 6.78 11.03
CA SER A 8 -9.33 7.33 9.67
C SER A 8 -9.76 6.30 8.62
N PHE A 9 -9.74 5.01 8.94
CA PHE A 9 -9.99 3.94 7.98
C PHE A 9 -11.38 3.97 7.31
N PRO A 10 -12.48 4.32 8.01
CA PRO A 10 -13.80 4.33 7.40
C PRO A 10 -13.98 5.39 6.30
N TYR A 11 -13.15 6.43 6.27
CA TYR A 11 -13.25 7.51 5.29
C TYR A 11 -12.55 7.16 3.98
N ASP A 12 -13.31 7.13 2.88
CA ASP A 12 -12.83 6.91 1.51
C ASP A 12 -11.73 7.90 1.10
N SER A 13 -11.92 9.19 1.42
CA SER A 13 -10.92 10.25 1.22
C SER A 13 -9.58 9.92 1.88
N LYS A 14 -9.60 9.35 3.09
CA LYS A 14 -8.37 8.98 3.80
C LYS A 14 -7.71 7.76 3.22
N ARG A 15 -8.48 6.78 2.72
CA ARG A 15 -7.95 5.64 1.97
C ARG A 15 -7.31 6.10 0.66
N GLN A 16 -7.94 7.02 -0.07
CA GLN A 16 -7.37 7.59 -1.28
C GLN A 16 -6.08 8.38 -1.01
N GLU A 17 -6.07 9.26 0.00
CA GLU A 17 -4.86 10.00 0.42
C GLU A 17 -3.71 9.04 0.75
N ALA A 18 -4.00 7.89 1.35
CA ALA A 18 -2.99 6.89 1.68
C ALA A 18 -2.38 6.23 0.43
N ASP A 19 -3.17 5.90 -0.59
CA ASP A 19 -2.66 5.39 -1.87
C ASP A 19 -1.84 6.47 -2.61
N GLU A 20 -2.33 7.71 -2.67
CA GLU A 20 -1.60 8.83 -3.28
C GLU A 20 -0.25 9.08 -2.60
N GLN A 21 -0.20 9.00 -1.27
CA GLN A 21 1.03 9.13 -0.49
C GLN A 21 2.01 8.01 -0.80
N MET A 22 1.56 6.74 -0.80
CA MET A 22 2.42 5.61 -1.15
C MET A 22 3.01 5.78 -2.54
N ARG A 23 2.20 6.11 -3.55
CA ARG A 23 2.66 6.33 -4.93
C ARG A 23 3.67 7.47 -5.06
N ARG A 24 3.52 8.53 -4.27
CA ARG A 24 4.53 9.61 -4.20
C ARG A 24 5.86 9.05 -3.69
N ARG A 25 5.84 8.31 -2.57
CA ARG A 25 7.05 7.68 -2.01
C ARG A 25 7.74 6.72 -3.00
N PHE A 26 6.98 5.87 -3.68
CA PHE A 26 7.54 4.98 -4.71
C PHE A 26 8.18 5.75 -5.87
N ARG A 27 7.57 6.85 -6.32
CA ARG A 27 8.14 7.71 -7.39
C ARG A 27 9.45 8.36 -6.97
N ASP A 28 9.58 8.73 -5.70
CA ASP A 28 10.81 9.32 -5.17
C ASP A 28 11.89 8.23 -5.01
N LEU A 29 11.53 7.08 -4.44
CA LEU A 29 12.46 5.98 -4.14
C LEU A 29 12.98 5.26 -5.39
N ARG A 30 12.18 5.16 -6.47
CA ARG A 30 12.59 4.45 -7.69
C ARG A 30 13.86 5.04 -8.33
N GLN A 31 14.20 6.30 -8.04
CA GLN A 31 15.38 6.97 -8.58
C GLN A 31 16.70 6.44 -7.99
N ILE A 32 16.64 5.84 -6.80
CA ILE A 32 17.81 5.37 -6.05
C ILE A 32 17.77 3.86 -5.78
N LEU A 33 16.88 3.15 -6.48
CA LEU A 33 16.61 1.75 -6.21
C LEU A 33 17.70 0.85 -6.80
N ALA A 34 18.34 0.04 -5.95
CA ALA A 34 19.35 -0.94 -6.34
C ALA A 34 18.86 -2.40 -6.33
N ILE A 35 17.60 -2.63 -5.91
CA ILE A 35 16.97 -3.95 -5.81
C ILE A 35 15.85 -4.09 -6.86
N PRO A 36 15.56 -5.32 -7.34
CA PRO A 36 14.60 -5.52 -8.42
C PRO A 36 13.15 -5.25 -7.99
N ILE A 37 12.81 -5.55 -6.74
CA ILE A 37 11.45 -5.36 -6.21
C ILE A 37 11.51 -4.48 -4.98
N LEU A 38 10.73 -3.40 -4.98
CA LEU A 38 10.52 -2.56 -3.81
C LEU A 38 9.15 -2.87 -3.18
N TYR A 39 9.17 -3.36 -1.95
CA TYR A 39 7.96 -3.58 -1.17
C TYR A 39 7.61 -2.35 -0.33
N GLY A 40 6.32 -2.03 -0.25
CA GLY A 40 5.77 -0.96 0.57
C GLY A 40 4.55 -1.43 1.34
N ILE A 41 4.31 -0.84 2.51
CA ILE A 41 3.14 -1.15 3.33
C ILE A 41 2.50 0.16 3.77
N SER A 42 1.19 0.26 3.53
CA SER A 42 0.30 1.28 4.08
C SER A 42 -0.58 0.64 5.15
N ALA A 43 -0.69 1.27 6.32
CA ALA A 43 -1.44 0.74 7.45
C ALA A 43 -2.49 1.72 7.98
N PHE A 44 -3.66 1.21 8.34
CA PHE A 44 -4.64 1.87 9.19
C PHE A 44 -4.81 1.05 10.46
N GLY A 45 -4.11 1.44 11.54
CA GLY A 45 -4.02 0.59 12.72
C GLY A 45 -3.42 -0.77 12.39
N THR A 46 -4.20 -1.84 12.57
CA THR A 46 -3.77 -3.23 12.32
C THR A 46 -4.00 -3.68 10.89
N ARG A 47 -4.78 -2.92 10.10
CA ARG A 47 -5.11 -3.26 8.72
C ARG A 47 -4.04 -2.77 7.76
N LEU A 48 -3.48 -3.68 6.98
CA LEU A 48 -2.36 -3.47 6.09
C LEU A 48 -2.79 -3.60 4.64
N SER A 49 -2.20 -2.75 3.79
CA SER A 49 -2.21 -2.87 2.34
C SER A 49 -0.77 -2.99 1.86
N PHE A 50 -0.52 -3.97 0.99
CA PHE A 50 0.81 -4.27 0.47
C PHE A 50 0.95 -3.69 -0.93
N TYR A 51 2.09 -3.05 -1.15
CA TYR A 51 2.48 -2.47 -2.42
C TYR A 51 3.74 -3.16 -2.91
N GLU A 52 3.78 -3.44 -4.20
CA GLU A 52 4.91 -4.07 -4.87
C GLU A 52 5.25 -3.26 -6.11
N TYR A 53 6.47 -2.74 -6.17
CA TYR A 53 6.99 -2.06 -7.35
C TYR A 53 8.10 -2.90 -7.97
N ASP A 54 7.92 -3.21 -9.25
CA ASP A 54 8.90 -3.91 -10.07
C ASP A 54 9.73 -2.89 -10.85
N SER A 55 11.05 -2.92 -10.66
CA SER A 55 11.97 -2.00 -11.32
C SER A 55 12.14 -2.25 -12.81
N ALA A 56 11.94 -3.49 -13.28
CA ALA A 56 12.09 -3.87 -14.69
C ALA A 56 10.87 -3.47 -15.51
N THR A 57 9.66 -3.63 -14.96
CA THR A 57 8.41 -3.28 -15.66
C THR A 57 7.91 -1.87 -15.32
N HIS A 58 8.45 -1.23 -14.28
CA HIS A 58 7.99 0.04 -13.73
C HIS A 58 6.53 0.02 -13.25
N VAL A 59 5.97 -1.17 -13.00
CA VAL A 59 4.60 -1.35 -12.53
C VAL A 59 4.56 -1.33 -11.00
N LEU A 60 3.61 -0.58 -10.45
CA LEU A 60 3.29 -0.56 -9.01
C LEU A 60 1.92 -1.19 -8.79
N GLN A 61 1.89 -2.29 -8.05
CA GLN A 61 0.67 -2.95 -7.60
C GLN A 61 0.37 -2.57 -6.14
N PRO A 62 -0.92 -2.51 -5.74
CA PRO A 62 -2.12 -2.58 -6.58
C PRO A 62 -2.27 -1.35 -7.50
N GLU A 63 -3.23 -1.38 -8.43
CA GLU A 63 -3.55 -0.24 -9.32
C GLU A 63 -3.96 1.01 -8.55
N GLN A 64 -3.79 2.19 -9.17
CA GLN A 64 -4.12 3.46 -8.53
C GLN A 64 -5.60 3.59 -8.22
N ILE A 65 -5.92 4.07 -7.00
CA ILE A 65 -7.28 4.56 -6.73
C ILE A 65 -7.45 5.85 -7.52
N LEU A 66 -8.26 5.77 -8.57
CA LEU A 66 -8.61 6.93 -9.38
C LEU A 66 -9.63 7.78 -8.64
N ARG A 67 -9.48 9.10 -8.70
CA ARG A 67 -10.49 10.04 -8.21
C ARG A 67 -11.78 9.86 -9.02
N SER A 68 -12.93 9.86 -8.34
CA SER A 68 -14.22 10.00 -9.02
C SER A 68 -14.29 11.35 -9.73
N HIS A 69 -15.18 11.45 -10.72
CA HIS A 69 -15.51 12.73 -11.34
C HIS A 69 -15.91 13.75 -10.26
N PRO A 70 -15.52 15.05 -10.35
CA PRO A 70 -15.78 16.04 -9.29
C PRO A 70 -17.25 16.16 -8.87
N SER A 71 -18.17 15.87 -9.78
CA SER A 71 -19.63 15.88 -9.54
C SER A 71 -20.18 14.59 -8.93
N ILE A 72 -19.36 13.55 -8.73
CA ILE A 72 -19.76 12.22 -8.27
C ILE A 72 -19.04 11.90 -6.95
N LEU A 73 -19.80 11.77 -5.87
CA LEU A 73 -19.31 11.31 -4.56
C LEU A 73 -19.43 9.78 -4.47
N ALA A 74 -18.63 9.06 -5.25
CA ALA A 74 -18.56 7.61 -5.20
C ALA A 74 -17.33 7.15 -4.41
N ASP A 75 -17.48 6.11 -3.59
CA ASP A 75 -16.34 5.45 -2.96
C ASP A 75 -15.56 4.66 -4.01
N VAL A 76 -14.49 5.26 -4.48
CA VAL A 76 -13.53 4.68 -5.42
C VAL A 76 -12.34 4.03 -4.72
N ALA A 77 -12.27 4.13 -3.39
CA ALA A 77 -11.17 3.67 -2.55
C ALA A 77 -11.59 2.42 -1.75
N PRO A 78 -11.52 1.22 -2.34
CA PRO A 78 -12.13 0.03 -1.75
C PRO A 78 -11.51 -0.33 -0.40
N ILE A 79 -12.36 -0.61 0.58
CA ILE A 79 -11.95 -1.05 1.93
C ILE A 79 -11.14 -2.35 1.90
N THR A 80 -11.42 -3.21 0.90
CA THR A 80 -10.72 -4.48 0.66
C THR A 80 -9.25 -4.29 0.27
N ARG A 81 -8.79 -3.07 -0.01
CA ARG A 81 -7.37 -2.79 -0.24
C ARG A 81 -6.53 -2.94 1.03
N TRP A 82 -7.11 -2.72 2.22
CA TRP A 82 -6.50 -3.03 3.52
C TRP A 82 -7.22 -4.23 4.14
N ASP A 83 -7.16 -5.36 3.43
CA ASP A 83 -7.78 -6.64 3.80
C ASP A 83 -7.03 -7.38 4.91
N CYS A 84 -5.73 -7.11 5.06
CA CYS A 84 -4.86 -7.87 5.95
C CYS A 84 -4.86 -7.29 7.37
N ASP A 85 -5.42 -7.99 8.35
CA ASP A 85 -5.27 -7.64 9.76
C ASP A 85 -4.04 -8.35 10.36
N VAL A 86 -3.01 -7.58 10.74
CA VAL A 86 -1.74 -8.11 11.25
C VAL A 86 -1.89 -8.86 12.58
N LEU A 87 -2.97 -8.62 13.34
CA LEU A 87 -3.22 -9.36 14.58
C LEU A 87 -3.76 -10.77 14.32
N GLN A 88 -4.24 -11.05 13.10
CA GLN A 88 -4.63 -12.39 12.69
C GLN A 88 -3.39 -13.18 12.25
N LEU A 89 -3.40 -14.49 12.50
CA LEU A 89 -2.29 -15.39 12.14
C LEU A 89 -1.94 -15.29 10.65
N GLU A 90 -2.94 -15.26 9.78
CA GLU A 90 -2.77 -15.12 8.34
C GLU A 90 -2.10 -13.78 7.98
N GLY A 91 -2.54 -12.68 8.60
CA GLY A 91 -1.97 -11.36 8.33
C GLY A 91 -0.52 -11.22 8.83
N ALA A 92 -0.21 -11.76 10.01
CA ALA A 92 1.15 -11.83 10.53
C ALA A 92 2.06 -12.67 9.61
N ASN A 93 1.56 -13.80 9.10
CA ASN A 93 2.29 -14.64 8.16
C ASN A 93 2.56 -13.93 6.83
N ARG A 94 1.58 -13.21 6.29
CA ARG A 94 1.74 -12.42 5.06
C ARG A 94 2.78 -11.32 5.23
N LEU A 95 2.76 -10.60 6.35
CA LEU A 95 3.80 -9.62 6.68
C LEU A 95 5.19 -10.26 6.77
N ARG A 96 5.29 -11.40 7.47
CA ARG A 96 6.54 -12.14 7.62
C ARG A 96 7.11 -12.61 6.28
N LYS A 97 6.24 -13.05 5.36
CA LYS A 97 6.62 -13.44 4.00
C LYS A 97 7.29 -12.28 3.26
N VAL A 98 6.67 -11.10 3.27
CA VAL A 98 7.22 -9.90 2.61
C VAL A 98 8.57 -9.52 3.23
N ILE A 99 8.70 -9.56 4.55
CA ILE A 99 9.97 -9.27 5.24
C ILE A 99 11.07 -10.26 4.82
N ASN A 100 10.74 -11.55 4.71
CA ASN A 100 11.72 -12.55 4.26
C ASN A 100 12.15 -12.32 2.81
N GLN A 101 11.21 -11.99 1.91
CA GLN A 101 11.54 -11.65 0.53
C GLN A 101 12.48 -10.44 0.44
N VAL A 102 12.24 -9.40 1.26
CA VAL A 102 13.14 -8.24 1.33
C VAL A 102 14.54 -8.65 1.81
N LYS A 103 14.64 -9.53 2.80
CA LYS A 103 15.93 -10.03 3.31
C LYS A 103 16.71 -10.88 2.30
N GLU A 104 16.04 -11.54 1.38
CA GLU A 104 16.70 -12.34 0.33
C GLU A 104 17.26 -11.47 -0.80
N MET A 105 16.75 -10.24 -0.96
CA MET A 105 17.19 -9.30 -2.00
C MET A 105 18.29 -8.32 -1.57
N CYS A 106 18.52 -8.18 -0.27
CA CYS A 106 19.54 -7.30 0.33
C CYS A 106 20.71 -8.13 0.88
#